data_AF-A0A6I7WU74-F1
#
_entry.id   AF-A0A6I7WU74-F1
#
_cell.length_a   1.000
_cell.length_b   1.000
_cell.length_c   1.000
_cell.angle_alpha   90.00
_cell.angle_beta   90.00
_cell.angle_gamma   90.00
#
_symmetry.space_group_name_H-M   'P 1'
#
loop_
_entity.id
_entity.type
_entity.pdbx_description
1 polymer ?
#
loop_
_entity_poly.entity_id
_entity_poly.type
_entity_poly.pdbx_seq_one_letter_code
_entity_poly.pdbx_strand_id
1 'polypeptide(L)'
;MNSYRIFAIIPFTLFIASCSDLHLTHEKAEAKTHIEQVTQIQLDDEIHELLQQEMQAIQTGMMSLVPAIASGDWEKVADIGKNIEGSYLLKQKLTTEQRHALHKSLPAEFIKRDQAFHHSAGMLAHAAEMGHPDIVNFYFYKLNTACVECHTEFALEKFPALKPKKSAHHH
;
A
#
# COMPACT_ATOMS: atom_id res chain seq x y z
N MET A 1 44.21 -43.73 -14.08
CA MET A 1 45.15 -42.59 -14.05
C MET A 1 45.40 -42.15 -15.48
N ASN A 2 45.22 -40.85 -15.74
CA ASN A 2 45.41 -40.08 -16.98
C ASN A 2 44.36 -40.16 -18.10
N SER A 3 43.47 -39.17 -18.01
CA SER A 3 42.61 -38.62 -19.05
C SER A 3 43.41 -37.96 -20.17
N TYR A 4 43.00 -38.20 -21.41
CA TYR A 4 43.40 -37.39 -22.57
C TYR A 4 42.24 -36.48 -22.99
N ARG A 5 42.58 -35.20 -23.15
CA ARG A 5 41.73 -34.10 -23.58
C ARG A 5 41.39 -34.22 -25.06
N ILE A 6 40.14 -33.98 -25.43
CA ILE A 6 39.77 -33.63 -26.81
C ILE A 6 39.04 -32.29 -26.76
N PHE A 7 39.72 -31.27 -27.30
CA PHE A 7 39.14 -29.98 -27.67
C PHE A 7 38.14 -30.22 -28.80
N ALA A 8 36.86 -29.89 -28.57
CA ALA A 8 35.90 -29.71 -29.64
C ALA A 8 35.58 -28.22 -29.74
N ILE A 9 36.18 -27.58 -30.74
CA ILE A 9 35.89 -26.22 -31.18
C ILE A 9 34.52 -26.26 -31.86
N ILE A 10 33.52 -25.60 -31.28
CA ILE A 10 32.20 -25.43 -31.92
C ILE A 10 32.28 -24.17 -32.79
N PRO A 11 32.19 -24.28 -34.13
CA PRO A 11 32.16 -23.11 -34.99
C PRO A 11 30.80 -22.41 -34.84
N PHE A 12 30.88 -21.17 -34.40
CA PHE A 12 29.84 -20.17 -34.44
C PHE A 12 29.50 -19.85 -35.90
N THR A 13 28.44 -20.43 -36.44
CA THR A 13 27.86 -20.01 -37.73
C THR A 13 26.57 -19.26 -37.48
N LEU A 14 26.71 -17.93 -37.51
CA LEU A 14 25.64 -16.95 -37.67
C LEU A 14 24.93 -17.21 -39.01
N PHE A 15 23.66 -17.58 -38.98
CA PHE A 15 22.77 -17.49 -40.15
C PHE A 15 21.65 -16.51 -39.79
N ILE A 16 21.86 -15.23 -40.14
CA ILE A 16 20.80 -14.23 -40.12
C ILE A 16 20.15 -14.27 -41.50
N ALA A 17 18.95 -14.85 -41.59
CA ALA A 17 18.09 -14.74 -42.75
C ALA A 17 16.64 -14.80 -42.28
N SER A 18 15.98 -13.63 -42.28
CA SER A 18 14.79 -13.39 -43.10
C SER A 18 13.88 -12.38 -42.41
N CYS A 19 13.73 -11.22 -43.03
CA CYS A 19 12.67 -10.27 -42.73
C CYS A 19 11.32 -10.91 -43.09
N SER A 20 10.35 -10.81 -42.19
CA SER A 20 8.93 -10.86 -42.57
C SER A 20 8.20 -9.90 -41.65
N ASP A 21 7.69 -8.85 -42.26
CA ASP A 21 6.78 -7.88 -41.68
C ASP A 21 5.59 -8.60 -41.02
N LEU A 22 5.58 -8.66 -39.69
CA LEU A 22 4.34 -8.90 -38.96
C LEU A 22 3.73 -7.53 -38.64
N HIS A 23 2.94 -7.05 -39.59
CA HIS A 23 2.03 -5.93 -39.42
C HIS A 23 0.92 -6.37 -38.44
N LEU A 24 1.23 -6.37 -37.14
CA LEU A 24 0.22 -6.46 -36.09
C LEU A 24 -0.50 -5.12 -36.05
N THR A 25 -1.67 -5.09 -36.67
CA THR A 25 -2.68 -4.06 -36.46
C THR A 25 -3.01 -4.04 -34.98
N HIS A 26 -2.33 -3.19 -34.21
CA HIS A 26 -2.82 -2.76 -32.91
C HIS A 26 -4.02 -1.85 -33.18
N GLU A 27 -5.20 -2.47 -33.26
CA GLU A 27 -6.44 -1.79 -33.00
C GLU A 27 -6.31 -1.16 -31.61
N LYS A 28 -6.09 0.15 -31.61
CA LYS A 28 -6.02 0.95 -30.39
C LYS A 28 -7.42 0.92 -29.79
N ALA A 29 -7.69 -0.11 -29.00
CA ALA A 29 -8.81 -0.12 -28.09
C ALA A 29 -8.66 1.14 -27.24
N GLU A 30 -9.51 2.12 -27.50
CA GLU A 30 -9.69 3.27 -26.63
C GLU A 30 -10.11 2.72 -25.27
N ALA A 31 -9.13 2.52 -24.40
CA ALA A 31 -9.35 2.42 -22.99
C ALA A 31 -9.98 3.75 -22.58
N LYS A 32 -11.32 3.79 -22.58
CA LYS A 32 -12.09 4.83 -21.92
C LYS A 32 -11.60 4.85 -20.48
N THR A 33 -10.70 5.79 -20.20
CA THR A 33 -10.37 6.19 -18.84
C THR A 33 -11.63 6.86 -18.31
N HIS A 34 -12.52 6.03 -17.76
CA HIS A 34 -13.42 6.46 -16.70
C HIS A 34 -12.50 6.93 -15.57
N ILE A 35 -12.14 8.22 -15.60
CA ILE A 35 -11.72 8.92 -14.39
C ILE A 35 -13.01 9.00 -13.57
N GLU A 36 -13.29 7.90 -12.90
CA GLU A 36 -14.36 7.79 -11.93
C GLU A 36 -14.10 8.87 -10.88
N GLN A 37 -15.14 9.65 -10.61
CA GLN A 37 -15.04 10.86 -9.81
C GLN A 37 -14.40 10.52 -8.46
N VAL A 38 -13.33 11.23 -8.14
CA VAL A 38 -12.69 11.23 -6.82
C VAL A 38 -13.78 11.33 -5.76
N THR A 39 -14.07 10.21 -5.11
CA THR A 39 -15.23 10.10 -4.23
C THR A 39 -14.77 10.56 -2.86
N GLN A 40 -14.94 11.86 -2.59
CA GLN A 40 -14.84 12.35 -1.23
C GLN A 40 -15.88 11.61 -0.39
N ILE A 41 -15.42 10.97 0.68
CA ILE A 41 -16.32 10.28 1.59
C ILE A 41 -17.13 11.35 2.33
N GLN A 42 -18.44 11.38 2.10
CA GLN A 42 -19.36 12.19 2.87
C GLN A 42 -19.79 11.39 4.10
N LEU A 43 -19.41 11.88 5.27
CA LEU A 43 -19.69 11.26 6.56
C LEU A 43 -20.64 12.14 7.36
N ASP A 44 -21.43 11.51 8.21
CA ASP A 44 -22.10 12.21 9.32
C ASP A 44 -21.04 12.82 10.25
N ASP A 45 -21.35 13.96 10.88
CA ASP A 45 -20.41 14.72 11.70
C ASP A 45 -19.77 13.87 12.81
N GLU A 46 -20.53 12.98 13.44
CA GLU A 46 -20.04 12.12 14.51
C GLU A 46 -19.05 11.07 13.98
N ILE A 47 -19.36 10.46 12.84
CA ILE A 47 -18.48 9.47 12.19
C ILE A 47 -17.21 10.14 11.65
N HIS A 48 -17.34 11.36 11.14
CA HIS A 48 -16.21 12.16 10.69
C HIS A 48 -15.26 12.47 11.85
N GLU A 49 -15.77 12.85 13.03
CA GLU A 49 -14.94 13.10 14.21
C GLU A 49 -14.17 11.85 14.64
N LEU A 50 -14.85 10.70 14.70
CA LEU A 50 -14.21 9.44 15.07
C LEU A 50 -13.10 9.03 14.09
N LEU A 51 -13.33 9.19 12.78
CA LEU A 51 -12.32 8.94 11.76
C LEU A 51 -11.12 9.90 11.91
N GLN A 52 -11.36 11.18 12.25
CA GLN A 52 -10.27 12.12 12.49
C GLN A 52 -9.41 11.74 13.69
N GLN A 53 -10.04 11.28 14.78
CA GLN A 53 -9.33 10.82 15.98
C GLN A 53 -8.44 9.60 15.66
N GLU A 54 -8.95 8.65 14.88
CA GLU A 54 -8.17 7.51 14.40
C GLU A 54 -6.99 7.95 13.53
N MET A 55 -7.22 8.81 12.53
CA MET A 55 -6.15 9.31 11.66
C MET A 55 -5.05 10.06 12.44
N GLN A 56 -5.43 10.78 13.51
CA GLN A 56 -4.48 11.44 14.40
C GLN A 56 -3.65 10.42 15.20
N ALA A 57 -4.28 9.37 15.74
CA ALA A 57 -3.59 8.30 16.45
C ALA A 57 -2.60 7.55 15.53
N ILE A 58 -3.04 7.25 14.29
CA ILE A 58 -2.20 6.64 13.25
C ILE A 58 -1.00 7.54 12.93
N GLN A 59 -1.21 8.83 12.70
CA GLN A 59 -0.13 9.76 12.40
C GLN A 59 0.92 9.80 13.52
N THR A 60 0.48 9.89 14.77
CA THR A 60 1.36 9.87 15.94
C THR A 60 2.14 8.56 16.04
N GLY A 61 1.49 7.43 15.81
CA GLY A 61 2.15 6.11 15.78
C GLY A 61 3.20 6.02 14.68
N MET A 62 2.86 6.38 13.45
CA MET A 62 3.77 6.35 12.30
C MET A 62 5.00 7.23 12.50
N MET A 63 4.84 8.44 13.05
CA MET A 63 5.97 9.31 13.39
C MET A 63 6.88 8.72 14.48
N SER A 64 6.29 7.97 15.42
CA SER A 64 7.02 7.35 16.53
C SER A 64 7.77 6.07 16.11
N LEU A 65 7.34 5.40 15.03
CA LEU A 65 8.02 4.20 14.52
C LEU A 65 9.44 4.50 14.03
N VAL A 66 9.65 5.62 13.34
CA VAL A 66 10.95 5.96 12.74
C VAL A 66 12.10 5.95 13.76
N PRO A 67 12.05 6.72 14.86
CA PRO A 67 13.13 6.70 15.85
C PRO A 67 13.25 5.34 16.56
N ALA A 68 12.14 4.68 16.87
CA ALA A 68 12.15 3.39 17.56
C ALA A 68 12.79 2.28 16.71
N ILE A 69 12.48 2.22 15.42
CA ILE A 69 13.11 1.29 14.47
C ILE A 69 14.60 1.61 14.34
N ALA A 70 14.96 2.89 14.17
CA ALA A 70 16.35 3.31 14.00
C ALA A 70 17.23 3.04 15.23
N SER A 71 16.67 3.07 16.44
CA SER A 71 17.38 2.74 17.69
C SER A 71 17.33 1.25 18.05
N GLY A 72 16.57 0.43 17.31
CA GLY A 72 16.36 -0.98 17.63
C GLY A 72 15.51 -1.22 18.89
N ASP A 73 14.64 -0.28 19.25
CA ASP A 73 13.73 -0.39 20.40
C ASP A 73 12.50 -1.23 20.02
N TRP A 74 12.69 -2.56 19.94
CA TRP A 74 11.68 -3.47 19.44
C TRP A 74 10.44 -3.59 20.33
N GLU A 75 10.60 -3.42 21.65
CA GLU A 75 9.48 -3.33 22.58
C GLU A 75 8.60 -2.12 22.24
N LYS A 76 9.23 -0.95 22.04
CA LYS A 76 8.49 0.24 21.64
C LYS A 76 7.84 0.11 20.27
N VAL A 77 8.52 -0.51 19.29
CA VAL A 77 7.94 -0.79 17.97
C VAL A 77 6.71 -1.70 18.09
N ALA A 78 6.78 -2.76 18.90
CA ALA A 78 5.65 -3.65 19.15
C ALA A 78 4.44 -2.91 19.76
N ASP A 79 4.69 -2.09 20.78
CA ASP A 79 3.64 -1.28 21.42
C ASP A 79 3.00 -0.29 20.45
N ILE A 80 3.81 0.39 19.63
CA ILE A 80 3.28 1.31 18.62
C ILE A 80 2.43 0.55 17.60
N GLY A 81 2.89 -0.59 17.10
CA GLY A 81 2.13 -1.40 16.13
C GLY A 81 0.80 -1.88 16.70
N LYS A 82 0.77 -2.34 17.96
CA LYS A 82 -0.48 -2.73 18.65
C LYS A 82 -1.44 -1.57 18.85
N ASN A 83 -0.92 -0.39 19.19
CA ASN A 83 -1.73 0.82 19.34
C ASN A 83 -2.35 1.24 18.00
N ILE A 84 -1.60 1.16 16.91
CA ILE A 84 -2.13 1.41 15.56
C ILE A 84 -3.15 0.33 15.19
N GLU A 85 -2.89 -0.96 15.42
CA GLU A 85 -3.86 -2.02 15.16
C GLU A 85 -5.17 -1.80 15.94
N GLY A 86 -5.05 -1.39 17.20
CA GLY A 86 -6.17 -1.15 18.11
C GLY A 86 -6.93 0.14 17.85
N SER A 87 -6.38 1.08 17.07
CA SER A 87 -7.10 2.32 16.72
C SER A 87 -8.24 2.09 15.73
N TYR A 88 -8.30 0.90 15.12
CA TYR A 88 -9.27 0.53 14.09
C TYR A 88 -10.71 0.88 14.49
N LEU A 89 -11.27 1.89 13.82
CA LEU A 89 -12.57 2.51 14.15
C LEU A 89 -13.69 1.48 14.27
N LEU A 90 -13.74 0.49 13.36
CA LEU A 90 -14.78 -0.55 13.36
C LEU A 90 -14.64 -1.58 14.51
N LYS A 91 -13.46 -1.65 15.16
CA LYS A 91 -13.22 -2.44 16.37
C LYS A 91 -13.38 -1.63 17.66
N GLN A 92 -13.49 -0.30 17.58
CA GLN A 92 -13.78 0.52 18.75
C GLN A 92 -15.19 0.25 19.29
N LYS A 93 -15.45 0.69 20.52
CA LYS A 93 -16.75 0.53 21.19
C LYS A 93 -17.80 1.47 20.59
N LEU A 94 -18.19 1.19 19.36
CA LEU A 94 -19.30 1.83 18.68
C LEU A 94 -20.63 1.24 19.16
N THR A 95 -21.64 2.08 19.32
CA THR A 95 -23.03 1.64 19.48
C THR A 95 -23.48 0.88 18.22
N THR A 96 -24.57 0.13 18.33
CA THR A 96 -25.14 -0.60 17.18
C THR A 96 -25.53 0.37 16.07
N GLU A 97 -26.07 1.53 16.45
CA GLU A 97 -26.48 2.60 15.56
C GLU A 97 -25.27 3.22 14.84
N GLN A 98 -24.20 3.53 15.58
CA GLN A 98 -22.95 4.05 15.03
C GLN A 98 -22.33 3.04 14.06
N ARG A 99 -22.31 1.75 14.39
CA ARG A 99 -21.79 0.69 13.52
C ARG A 99 -22.60 0.60 12.22
N HIS A 100 -23.92 0.67 12.30
CA HIS A 100 -24.80 0.64 11.13
C HIS A 100 -24.61 1.88 10.25
N ALA A 101 -24.54 3.07 10.86
CA ALA A 101 -24.25 4.32 10.16
C ALA A 101 -22.89 4.25 9.45
N LEU A 102 -21.86 3.80 10.15
CA LEU A 102 -20.50 3.66 9.62
C LEU A 102 -20.43 2.72 8.41
N HIS A 103 -21.07 1.54 8.49
CA HIS A 103 -21.12 0.59 7.37
C HIS A 103 -21.89 1.12 6.15
N LYS A 104 -22.86 2.01 6.36
CA LYS A 104 -23.63 2.63 5.29
C LYS A 104 -22.87 3.80 4.64
N SER A 105 -22.10 4.55 5.43
CA SER A 105 -21.43 5.77 4.98
C SER A 105 -20.07 5.54 4.33
N LEU A 106 -19.39 4.43 4.66
CA LEU A 106 -18.07 4.13 4.10
C LEU A 106 -18.13 3.23 2.86
N PRO A 107 -17.40 3.57 1.78
CA PRO A 107 -17.22 2.66 0.65
C PRO A 107 -16.59 1.33 1.07
N ALA A 108 -17.01 0.23 0.43
CA ALA A 108 -16.47 -1.10 0.75
C ALA A 108 -14.94 -1.18 0.58
N GLU A 109 -14.38 -0.51 -0.44
CA GLU A 109 -12.93 -0.48 -0.65
C GLU A 109 -12.20 0.34 0.43
N PHE A 110 -12.81 1.39 0.99
CA PHE A 110 -12.26 2.09 2.14
C PHE A 110 -12.14 1.14 3.33
N ILE A 111 -13.24 0.47 3.69
CA ILE A 111 -13.29 -0.48 4.82
C ILE A 111 -12.23 -1.57 4.67
N LYS A 112 -12.08 -2.11 3.47
CA LYS A 112 -11.11 -3.17 3.16
C LYS A 112 -9.67 -2.69 3.28
N ARG A 113 -9.35 -1.50 2.77
CA ARG A 113 -8.00 -0.92 2.87
C ARG A 113 -7.66 -0.60 4.32
N ASP A 114 -8.62 -0.06 5.07
CA ASP A 114 -8.48 0.24 6.49
C ASP A 114 -8.19 -1.05 7.30
N GLN A 115 -8.96 -2.11 7.08
CA GLN A 115 -8.70 -3.44 7.67
C GLN A 115 -7.29 -3.96 7.36
N ALA A 116 -6.86 -3.85 6.10
CA ALA A 116 -5.54 -4.30 5.67
C ALA A 116 -4.41 -3.47 6.30
N PHE A 117 -4.63 -2.17 6.49
CA PHE A 117 -3.71 -1.27 7.19
C PHE A 117 -3.52 -1.71 8.64
N HIS A 118 -4.61 -1.85 9.41
CA HIS A 118 -4.52 -2.27 10.82
C HIS A 118 -3.95 -3.67 10.99
N HIS A 119 -4.30 -4.60 10.09
CA HIS A 119 -3.68 -5.92 10.09
C HIS A 119 -2.16 -5.84 9.86
N SER A 120 -1.71 -5.00 8.93
CA SER A 120 -0.27 -4.78 8.70
C SER A 120 0.44 -4.19 9.92
N ALA A 121 -0.24 -3.36 10.72
CA ALA A 121 0.29 -2.83 11.97
C ALA A 121 0.44 -3.92 13.05
N GLY A 122 -0.53 -4.83 13.16
CA GLY A 122 -0.43 -6.01 14.03
C GLY A 122 0.72 -6.93 13.61
N MET A 123 0.92 -7.11 12.30
CA MET A 123 2.05 -7.89 11.79
C MET A 123 3.41 -7.22 12.02
N LEU A 124 3.48 -5.88 11.92
CA LEU A 124 4.65 -5.11 12.34
C LEU A 124 4.97 -5.35 13.81
N ALA A 125 3.94 -5.29 14.67
CA ALA A 125 4.11 -5.50 16.10
C ALA A 125 4.66 -6.90 16.39
N HIS A 126 4.05 -7.91 15.79
CA HIS A 126 4.50 -9.29 15.93
C HIS A 126 5.93 -9.50 15.45
N ALA A 127 6.31 -8.89 14.31
CA ALA A 127 7.68 -8.96 13.82
C ALA A 127 8.69 -8.34 14.78
N ALA A 128 8.32 -7.25 15.47
CA ALA A 128 9.14 -6.61 16.47
C ALA A 128 9.29 -7.47 17.73
N GLU A 129 8.20 -8.08 18.22
CA GLU A 129 8.23 -9.05 19.34
C GLU A 129 9.15 -10.23 19.05
N MET A 130 9.19 -10.68 17.80
CA MET A 130 10.03 -11.78 17.35
C MET A 130 11.48 -11.35 17.04
N GLY A 131 11.81 -10.06 17.13
CA GLY A 131 13.15 -9.54 16.85
C GLY A 131 13.56 -9.66 15.39
N HIS A 132 12.63 -9.52 14.45
CA HIS A 132 12.86 -9.64 13.01
C HIS A 132 12.90 -8.26 12.31
N PRO A 133 14.03 -7.54 12.32
CA PRO A 133 14.11 -6.16 11.84
C PRO A 133 13.77 -6.00 10.35
N ASP A 134 14.13 -6.96 9.50
CA ASP A 134 13.80 -6.91 8.07
C ASP A 134 12.28 -6.96 7.84
N ILE A 135 11.58 -7.76 8.64
CA ILE A 135 10.13 -7.91 8.58
C ILE A 135 9.44 -6.67 9.15
N VAL A 136 9.98 -6.08 10.23
CA VAL A 136 9.51 -4.78 10.75
C VAL A 136 9.58 -3.70 9.67
N ASN A 137 10.73 -3.58 8.98
CA ASN A 137 10.90 -2.60 7.92
C ASN A 137 9.96 -2.86 6.73
N PHE A 138 9.72 -4.12 6.38
CA PHE A 138 8.74 -4.49 5.36
C PHE A 138 7.33 -4.01 5.72
N TYR A 139 6.87 -4.24 6.94
CA TYR A 139 5.55 -3.77 7.35
C TYR A 139 5.48 -2.26 7.55
N PHE A 140 6.56 -1.61 7.98
CA PHE A 140 6.63 -0.15 8.04
C PHE A 140 6.45 0.46 6.64
N TYR A 141 7.13 -0.11 5.63
CA TYR A 141 6.92 0.27 4.23
C TYR A 141 5.47 0.05 3.79
N LYS A 142 4.86 -1.10 4.11
CA LYS A 142 3.44 -1.36 3.80
C LYS A 142 2.50 -0.33 4.41
N LEU A 143 2.69 0.03 5.68
CA LEU A 143 1.88 1.04 6.35
C LEU A 143 1.99 2.40 5.64
N ASN A 144 3.22 2.83 5.32
CA ASN A 144 3.43 4.09 4.62
C ASN A 144 2.79 4.09 3.21
N THR A 145 2.91 3.00 2.47
CA THR A 145 2.26 2.84 1.15
C THR A 145 0.74 2.89 1.27
N ALA A 146 0.16 2.21 2.26
CA ALA A 146 -1.28 2.22 2.49
C ALA A 146 -1.82 3.62 2.83
N CYS A 147 -1.06 4.44 3.58
CA CYS A 147 -1.41 5.86 3.81
C CYS A 147 -1.55 6.61 2.47
N VAL A 148 -0.57 6.46 1.57
CA VAL A 148 -0.56 7.15 0.28
C VAL A 148 -1.70 6.67 -0.62
N GLU A 149 -1.91 5.36 -0.70
CA GLU A 149 -2.97 4.77 -1.51
C GLU A 149 -4.36 5.22 -1.05
N CYS A 150 -4.65 5.10 0.25
CA CYS A 150 -5.94 5.50 0.82
C CYS A 150 -6.19 7.00 0.62
N HIS A 151 -5.20 7.84 0.88
CA HIS A 151 -5.35 9.29 0.71
C HIS A 151 -5.49 9.72 -0.76
N THR A 152 -4.86 8.99 -1.69
CA THR A 152 -5.00 9.22 -3.13
C THR A 152 -6.42 8.90 -3.61
N GLU A 153 -7.08 7.91 -3.01
CA GLU A 153 -8.40 7.48 -3.42
C GLU A 153 -9.52 8.29 -2.73
N PHE A 154 -9.40 8.52 -1.42
CA PHE A 154 -10.52 9.02 -0.61
C PHE A 154 -10.31 10.42 -0.02
N ALA A 155 -9.11 11.03 -0.15
CA ALA A 155 -8.78 12.27 0.56
C ALA A 155 -7.98 13.31 -0.27
N LEU A 156 -8.11 13.33 -1.60
CA LEU A 156 -7.37 14.24 -2.48
C LEU A 156 -7.59 15.74 -2.24
N GLU A 157 -8.70 16.14 -1.62
CA GLU A 157 -8.91 17.53 -1.22
C GLU A 157 -7.97 17.95 -0.09
N LYS A 158 -7.77 17.07 0.90
CA LYS A 158 -6.85 17.28 2.02
C LYS A 158 -5.40 17.07 1.62
N PHE A 159 -5.14 16.19 0.66
CA PHE A 159 -3.79 15.84 0.18
C PHE A 159 -3.62 16.16 -1.32
N PRO A 160 -3.66 17.45 -1.72
CA PRO A 160 -3.67 17.84 -3.14
C PRO A 160 -2.37 17.46 -3.88
N ALA A 161 -1.26 17.24 -3.16
CA ALA A 161 0.00 16.79 -3.73
C ALA A 161 -0.05 15.35 -4.29
N LEU A 162 -1.05 14.55 -3.90
CA LEU A 162 -1.26 13.19 -4.39
C LEU A 162 -2.07 13.14 -5.69
N LYS A 163 -2.59 14.28 -6.17
CA LYS A 163 -3.32 14.32 -7.45
C LYS A 163 -2.39 13.88 -8.58
N PRO A 164 -2.80 12.90 -9.41
CA PRO A 164 -2.01 12.47 -10.56
C PRO A 164 -1.69 13.67 -11.46
N LYS A 165 -0.41 13.94 -11.70
CA LYS A 165 -0.03 14.91 -12.73
C LYS A 165 -0.44 14.31 -14.07
N LYS A 166 -1.27 15.01 -14.84
CA LYS A 166 -1.52 14.63 -16.24
C LYS A 166 -0.14 14.60 -16.92
N SER A 167 0.32 13.41 -17.34
CA SER A 167 1.52 13.32 -18.14
C SER A 167 1.26 14.09 -19.43
N ALA A 168 1.96 15.20 -19.64
CA ALA A 168 2.10 15.73 -20.98
C ALA A 168 2.77 14.63 -21.79
N HIS A 169 2.02 14.03 -22.72
CA HIS A 169 2.57 13.12 -23.70
C HIS A 169 3.65 13.87 -24.48
N HIS A 170 4.92 13.65 -24.13
CA HIS A 170 6.03 13.97 -25.01
C HIS A 170 6.10 12.85 -26.04
N HIS A 171 5.54 13.15 -27.22
CA HIS A 171 5.79 12.45 -28.47
C HIS A 171 7.22 12.67 -28.94
#